data_AF-A0A151QD77-F1
#
_entry.id   AF-A0A151QD77-F1
#
_cell.length_a   1.000
_cell.length_b   1.000
_cell.length_c   1.000
_cell.angle_alpha   90.00
_cell.angle_beta   90.00
_cell.angle_gamma   90.00
#
_symmetry.space_group_name_H-M   'P 1'
#
loop_
_entity.id
_entity.type
_entity.pdbx_description
1 polymer ?
#
loop_
_entity_poly.entity_id
_entity_poly.type
_entity_poly.pdbx_seq_one_letter_code
_entity_poly.pdbx_strand_id
1 'polypeptide(L)'
;MPVVKTNWVKKTLGACLAFSFSTLLISSPLITPTIAFAHAEHGTEGGIPTVSPKTKLPKGVSLQVVKSNAFQFALATDGQQQVEILGEDKRAFLRFKSDKLYADLNATGWHRSRQPGGGPVPDRLKNNPKLKPNWVLLDKQPGYGWYDPRLMNEEIAHFNLAMIANGKPVNVRIERIEPEPMTGYWRPTLINEADFTGLNAMVPGLSGNNLMLSRMGTAQGEFQVLDDQGVPFIELRKDGVWLNSMHAWANQVDLFHTSGTEQAPWVKVSETGTVTYADPRLDKKPAKISEIGHWVIPVKLKEGEQQSLLKGELTWQKISENGS
;
A
#
# COMPACT_ATOMS: atom_id res chain seq x y z
N MET A 1 -2.24 -22.25 23.87
CA MET A 1 -2.05 -20.88 23.35
C MET A 1 -2.87 -20.73 22.09
N PRO A 2 -3.99 -19.99 22.08
CA PRO A 2 -4.76 -19.77 20.86
C PRO A 2 -4.32 -18.47 20.19
N VAL A 3 -3.93 -18.59 18.92
CA VAL A 3 -3.63 -17.50 18.00
C VAL A 3 -4.94 -16.78 17.66
N VAL A 4 -5.07 -15.52 18.10
CA VAL A 4 -6.20 -14.66 17.75
C VAL A 4 -5.99 -14.12 16.34
N LYS A 5 -6.90 -14.50 15.43
CA LYS A 5 -6.90 -14.16 14.01
C LYS A 5 -7.01 -12.64 13.79
N THR A 6 -5.98 -12.06 13.18
CA THR A 6 -5.81 -10.65 12.76
C THR A 6 -6.69 -10.21 11.58
N ASN A 7 -7.59 -11.08 11.08
CA ASN A 7 -8.36 -10.84 9.86
C ASN A 7 -9.57 -9.89 10.01
N TRP A 8 -9.97 -9.54 11.23
CA TRP A 8 -11.13 -8.67 11.44
C TRP A 8 -10.83 -7.18 11.16
N VAL A 9 -9.60 -6.73 11.43
CA VAL A 9 -9.18 -5.32 11.32
C VAL A 9 -9.08 -4.86 9.87
N LYS A 10 -8.65 -5.73 8.94
CA LYS A 10 -8.48 -5.36 7.53
C LYS A 10 -9.80 -5.18 6.77
N LYS A 11 -10.87 -5.89 7.14
CA LYS A 11 -12.15 -5.84 6.42
C LYS A 11 -13.01 -4.62 6.77
N THR A 12 -12.95 -4.12 8.00
CA THR A 12 -13.73 -2.95 8.44
C THR A 12 -13.10 -1.62 8.02
N LEU A 13 -11.76 -1.53 7.97
CA LEU A 13 -11.06 -0.33 7.49
C LEU A 13 -11.23 -0.10 5.98
N GLY A 14 -11.32 -1.17 5.17
CA GLY A 14 -11.56 -1.07 3.73
C GLY A 14 -12.94 -0.50 3.35
N ALA A 15 -13.94 -0.64 4.22
CA ALA A 15 -15.29 -0.14 3.94
C ALA A 15 -15.47 1.37 4.20
N CYS A 16 -14.57 2.00 4.97
CA CYS A 16 -14.64 3.43 5.29
C CYS A 16 -14.15 4.35 4.13
N LEU A 17 -13.56 3.77 3.08
CA LEU A 17 -12.99 4.50 1.93
C LEU A 17 -13.99 4.76 0.78
N ALA A 18 -15.24 4.31 0.90
CA ALA A 18 -16.26 4.50 -0.12
C ALA A 18 -17.11 5.75 0.16
N PHE A 19 -16.62 6.93 -0.22
CA PHE A 19 -17.48 8.11 -0.41
C PHE A 19 -17.67 8.41 -1.89
N SER A 20 -18.94 8.40 -2.28
CA SER A 20 -19.51 8.63 -3.60
C SER A 20 -19.11 9.98 -4.19
N PHE A 21 -18.64 9.97 -5.43
CA PHE A 21 -18.68 11.13 -6.33
C PHE A 21 -19.70 10.89 -7.44
N SER A 22 -20.71 11.76 -7.50
CA SER A 22 -21.68 11.81 -8.59
C SER A 22 -20.97 12.11 -9.91
N THR A 23 -21.30 11.31 -10.93
CA THR A 23 -20.82 11.40 -12.30
C THR A 23 -21.39 12.64 -13.00
N LEU A 24 -20.50 13.52 -13.48
CA LEU A 24 -20.83 14.49 -14.52
C LEU A 24 -20.01 14.12 -15.77
N LEU A 25 -20.71 13.64 -16.80
CA LEU A 25 -20.16 13.34 -18.13
C LEU A 25 -19.96 14.66 -18.88
N ILE A 26 -18.71 14.98 -19.22
CA ILE A 26 -18.39 15.95 -20.27
C ILE A 26 -17.29 15.36 -21.17
N SER A 27 -17.57 15.38 -22.46
CA SER A 27 -16.86 14.84 -23.61
C SER A 27 -15.42 15.33 -23.79
N SER A 28 -14.52 14.41 -24.18
CA SER A 28 -13.18 14.68 -24.74
C SER A 28 -13.26 15.34 -26.14
N PRO A 29 -12.22 16.09 -26.58
CA PRO A 29 -11.11 15.43 -27.29
C PRO A 29 -9.70 16.05 -27.07
N LEU A 30 -8.70 15.30 -27.55
CA LEU A 30 -7.29 15.63 -27.84
C LEU A 30 -6.28 15.57 -26.67
N ILE A 31 -5.56 14.43 -26.63
CA ILE A 31 -4.44 14.15 -25.72
C ILE A 31 -3.14 14.48 -26.46
N THR A 32 -2.49 15.57 -26.08
CA THR A 32 -1.04 15.73 -26.27
C THR A 32 -0.31 15.05 -25.10
N PRO A 33 0.84 14.38 -25.33
CA PRO A 33 1.56 13.70 -24.27
C PRO A 33 2.24 14.75 -23.38
N THR A 34 1.56 15.23 -22.35
CA THR A 34 2.24 15.80 -21.19
C THR A 34 3.02 14.68 -20.54
N ILE A 35 4.33 14.83 -20.55
CA ILE A 35 5.27 14.07 -19.73
C ILE A 35 4.69 14.05 -18.32
N ALA A 36 4.14 12.90 -17.93
CA ALA A 36 3.76 12.65 -16.56
C ALA A 36 5.06 12.58 -15.78
N PHE A 37 5.47 13.72 -15.22
CA PHE A 37 6.30 13.70 -14.04
C PHE A 37 5.52 12.87 -13.03
N ALA A 38 6.00 11.64 -12.80
CA ALA A 38 5.65 10.93 -11.60
C ALA A 38 5.80 11.95 -10.47
N HIS A 39 4.70 12.19 -9.73
CA HIS A 39 4.76 13.02 -8.54
C HIS A 39 5.78 12.36 -7.61
N ALA A 40 7.02 12.83 -7.68
CA ALA A 40 7.99 12.68 -6.63
C ALA A 40 7.36 13.44 -5.47
N GLU A 41 6.63 12.70 -4.63
CA GLU A 41 6.18 13.17 -3.35
C GLU A 41 7.45 13.65 -2.64
N HIS A 42 7.62 14.98 -2.55
CA HIS A 42 8.64 15.57 -1.69
C HIS A 42 8.51 14.85 -0.35
N GLY A 43 9.59 14.17 0.04
CA GLY A 43 9.66 13.48 1.31
C GLY A 43 9.22 14.43 2.39
N THR A 44 8.27 14.01 3.22
CA THR A 44 7.87 14.78 4.39
C THR A 44 9.11 14.95 5.25
N GLU A 45 9.69 16.15 5.29
CA GLU A 45 10.94 16.45 6.00
C GLU A 45 10.80 16.34 7.52
N GLY A 46 9.60 16.06 8.04
CA GLY A 46 9.36 15.77 9.46
C GLY A 46 8.48 14.56 9.69
N GLY A 47 8.99 13.35 9.42
CA GLY A 47 8.49 12.05 9.86
C GLY A 47 7.01 11.71 9.59
N ILE A 48 6.67 10.43 9.64
CA ILE A 48 5.28 9.99 9.49
C ILE A 48 4.60 9.97 10.88
N PRO A 49 3.56 10.79 11.12
CA PRO A 49 2.86 10.78 12.39
C PRO A 49 2.14 9.45 12.57
N THR A 50 2.42 8.78 13.69
CA THR A 50 1.99 7.40 13.95
C THR A 50 1.48 7.27 15.38
N VAL A 51 0.45 6.43 15.59
CA VAL A 51 0.04 6.05 16.95
C VAL A 51 1.15 5.21 17.57
N SER A 52 1.69 5.65 18.70
CA SER A 52 2.81 4.95 19.33
C SER A 52 2.43 3.50 19.66
N PRO A 53 3.27 2.50 19.36
CA PRO A 53 3.00 1.10 19.65
C PRO A 53 2.92 0.81 21.15
N LYS A 54 3.42 1.71 21.99
CA LYS A 54 3.30 1.64 23.45
C LYS A 54 1.94 2.10 23.98
N THR A 55 1.11 2.73 23.14
CA THR A 55 -0.21 3.20 23.52
C THR A 55 -1.16 2.03 23.74
N LYS A 56 -1.78 1.97 24.92
CA LYS A 56 -2.84 0.99 25.22
C LYS A 56 -4.20 1.61 24.96
N LEU A 57 -4.87 1.15 23.90
CA LEU A 57 -6.27 1.49 23.62
C LEU A 57 -7.21 0.59 24.42
N PRO A 58 -8.43 1.07 24.75
CA PRO A 58 -9.48 0.22 25.31
C PRO A 58 -9.79 -0.97 24.39
N LYS A 59 -10.18 -2.10 24.99
CA LYS A 59 -10.63 -3.27 24.22
C LYS A 59 -11.80 -2.86 23.32
N GLY A 60 -11.75 -3.28 22.06
CA GLY A 60 -12.79 -2.95 21.09
C GLY A 60 -12.62 -1.58 20.43
N VAL A 61 -11.54 -0.84 20.68
CA VAL A 61 -11.20 0.41 19.99
C VAL A 61 -9.91 0.23 19.20
N SER A 62 -9.93 0.61 17.92
CA SER A 62 -8.73 0.78 17.10
C SER A 62 -8.57 2.23 16.67
N LEU A 63 -7.34 2.71 16.62
CA LEU A 63 -7.00 4.05 16.15
C LEU A 63 -5.73 3.97 15.33
N GLN A 64 -5.73 4.60 14.16
CA GLN A 64 -4.58 4.72 13.28
C GLN A 64 -4.48 6.15 12.75
N VAL A 65 -3.28 6.53 12.35
CA VAL A 65 -3.09 7.65 11.44
C VAL A 65 -2.98 7.06 10.04
N VAL A 66 -3.76 7.60 9.10
CA VAL A 66 -3.74 7.17 7.69
C VAL A 66 -3.49 8.39 6.81
N LYS A 67 -2.84 8.17 5.67
CA LYS A 67 -2.60 9.20 4.66
C LYS A 67 -3.54 8.97 3.49
N SER A 68 -4.38 9.96 3.17
CA SER A 68 -5.13 10.03 1.92
C SER A 68 -4.55 11.17 1.07
N ASN A 69 -5.25 12.30 0.97
CA ASN A 69 -4.69 13.57 0.48
C ASN A 69 -3.89 14.31 1.57
N ALA A 70 -4.13 13.99 2.85
CA ALA A 70 -3.41 14.50 4.01
C ALA A 70 -3.49 13.47 5.14
N PHE A 71 -2.72 13.67 6.21
CA PHE A 71 -2.81 12.80 7.40
C PHE A 71 -4.13 13.04 8.15
N GLN A 72 -4.80 11.94 8.50
CA GLN A 72 -6.02 11.93 9.29
C GLN A 72 -5.98 10.82 10.32
N PHE A 73 -6.71 10.99 11.42
CA PHE A 73 -7.02 9.87 12.29
C PHE A 73 -8.13 9.03 11.68
N ALA A 74 -8.06 7.72 11.87
CA ALA A 74 -9.14 6.78 11.61
C ALA A 74 -9.37 5.95 12.89
N LEU A 75 -10.55 6.11 13.49
CA LEU A 75 -10.95 5.35 14.66
C LEU A 75 -12.08 4.40 14.31
N ALA A 76 -12.03 3.17 14.81
CA ALA A 76 -13.16 2.25 14.80
C ALA A 76 -13.40 1.65 16.19
N THR A 77 -14.64 1.27 16.44
CA THR A 77 -15.10 0.64 17.67
C THR A 77 -15.86 -0.66 17.38
N ASP A 78 -16.04 -1.53 18.38
CA ASP A 78 -16.95 -2.69 18.31
C ASP A 78 -18.39 -2.35 18.73
N GLY A 79 -18.69 -1.07 18.97
CA GLY A 79 -19.97 -0.58 19.46
C GLY A 79 -20.25 -0.84 20.94
N GLN A 80 -19.36 -1.50 21.70
CA GLN A 80 -19.54 -1.70 23.14
C GLN A 80 -18.96 -0.56 23.98
N GLN A 81 -18.11 0.27 23.37
CA GLN A 81 -17.45 1.40 24.03
C GLN A 81 -18.17 2.71 23.70
N GLN A 82 -18.30 3.60 24.69
CA GLN A 82 -18.52 5.03 24.43
C GLN A 82 -17.17 5.73 24.42
N VAL A 83 -16.80 6.33 23.28
CA VAL A 83 -15.54 7.04 23.09
C VAL A 83 -15.81 8.48 22.69
N GLU A 84 -15.22 9.43 23.41
CA GLU A 84 -15.27 10.85 23.08
C GLU A 84 -13.88 11.36 22.73
N ILE A 85 -13.78 12.15 21.65
CA ILE A 85 -12.53 12.77 21.21
C ILE A 85 -12.52 14.21 21.66
N LEU A 86 -11.46 14.60 22.38
CA LEU A 86 -11.33 15.95 22.94
C LEU A 86 -10.49 16.83 22.00
N GLY A 87 -10.96 18.06 21.81
CA GLY A 87 -10.18 19.11 21.16
C GLY A 87 -9.06 19.64 22.05
N GLU A 88 -8.28 20.58 21.53
CA GLU A 88 -7.25 21.28 22.29
C GLU A 88 -7.81 22.01 23.51
N ASP A 89 -9.04 22.52 23.40
CA ASP A 89 -9.83 23.15 24.47
C ASP A 89 -10.39 22.15 25.50
N LYS A 90 -10.02 20.87 25.40
CA LYS A 90 -10.49 19.75 26.23
C LYS A 90 -12.00 19.48 26.13
N ARG A 91 -12.70 20.09 25.19
CA ARG A 91 -14.10 19.84 24.91
C ARG A 91 -14.25 18.65 23.97
N ALA A 92 -15.16 17.74 24.28
CA ALA A 92 -15.51 16.66 23.37
C ALA A 92 -16.18 17.23 22.12
N PHE A 93 -15.68 16.85 20.93
CA PHE A 93 -16.26 17.29 19.66
C PHE A 93 -16.76 16.14 18.79
N LEU A 94 -16.26 14.92 19.00
CA LEU A 94 -16.81 13.68 18.45
C LEU A 94 -17.16 12.73 19.59
N ARG A 95 -18.25 11.96 19.42
CA ARG A 95 -18.68 10.90 20.33
C ARG A 95 -19.12 9.69 19.53
N PHE A 96 -18.41 8.58 19.71
CA PHE A 96 -18.80 7.25 19.30
C PHE A 96 -19.58 6.63 20.45
N LYS A 97 -20.81 6.20 20.20
CA LYS A 97 -21.63 5.52 21.20
C LYS A 97 -22.49 4.50 20.50
N SER A 98 -22.31 3.23 20.85
CA SER A 98 -22.88 2.14 20.07
C SER A 98 -22.32 2.17 18.63
N ASP A 99 -23.15 1.87 17.65
CA ASP A 99 -22.87 1.94 16.21
C ASP A 99 -23.07 3.35 15.61
N LYS A 100 -23.09 4.40 16.44
CA LYS A 100 -23.44 5.77 16.04
C LYS A 100 -22.33 6.75 16.35
N LEU A 101 -22.16 7.70 15.44
CA LEU A 101 -21.26 8.84 15.57
C LEU A 101 -22.05 10.13 15.76
N TYR A 102 -21.67 10.90 16.77
CA TYR A 102 -22.19 12.24 17.01
C TYR A 102 -21.07 13.27 16.97
N ALA A 103 -21.38 14.49 16.52
CA ALA A 103 -20.51 15.64 16.66
C ALA A 103 -21.17 16.77 17.44
N ASP A 104 -20.38 17.50 18.21
CA ASP A 104 -20.81 18.74 18.85
C ASP A 104 -20.55 19.92 17.91
N LEU A 105 -21.59 20.41 17.25
CA LEU A 105 -21.47 21.53 16.29
C LEU A 105 -21.08 22.86 16.96
N ASN A 106 -21.09 22.92 18.29
CA ASN A 106 -20.62 24.06 19.07
C ASN A 106 -19.19 23.87 19.63
N ALA A 107 -18.55 22.72 19.39
CA ALA A 107 -17.15 22.51 19.77
C ALA A 107 -16.20 23.04 18.67
N THR A 108 -15.15 23.75 19.07
CA THR A 108 -14.16 24.27 18.11
C THR A 108 -13.41 23.15 17.39
N GLY A 109 -13.17 22.03 18.08
CA GLY A 109 -12.55 20.83 17.52
C GLY A 109 -13.30 20.26 16.30
N TRP A 110 -14.64 20.30 16.30
CA TRP A 110 -15.45 19.82 15.18
C TRP A 110 -15.18 20.62 13.91
N HIS A 111 -15.11 21.96 14.01
CA HIS A 111 -14.86 22.79 12.83
C HIS A 111 -13.43 22.60 12.33
N ARG A 112 -12.46 22.51 13.24
CA ARG A 112 -11.06 22.26 12.90
C ARG A 112 -10.89 20.91 12.20
N SER A 113 -11.66 19.90 12.55
CA SER A 113 -11.44 18.54 12.05
C SER A 113 -11.93 18.24 10.64
N ARG A 114 -12.55 19.21 9.96
CA ARG A 114 -13.25 18.99 8.68
C ARG A 114 -12.38 19.12 7.44
N GLN A 115 -11.17 19.68 7.56
CA GLN A 115 -10.26 19.84 6.44
C GLN A 115 -8.79 19.71 6.90
N PRO A 116 -7.88 19.33 6.00
CA PRO A 116 -6.44 19.33 6.27
C PRO A 116 -5.97 20.68 6.82
N GLY A 117 -5.08 20.66 7.82
CA GLY A 117 -4.51 21.87 8.44
C GLY A 117 -5.45 22.64 9.37
N GLY A 118 -6.75 22.35 9.40
CA GLY A 118 -7.72 22.96 10.30
C GLY A 118 -8.77 23.81 9.61
N GLY A 119 -10.04 23.47 9.82
CA GLY A 119 -11.18 24.27 9.38
C GLY A 119 -11.34 25.61 10.11
N PRO A 120 -11.92 26.63 9.45
CA PRO A 120 -12.23 27.90 10.10
C PRO A 120 -13.25 27.68 11.22
N VAL A 121 -12.97 28.26 12.40
CA VAL A 121 -13.91 28.25 13.53
C VAL A 121 -14.88 29.43 13.39
N PRO A 122 -16.21 29.22 13.43
CA PRO A 122 -17.18 30.31 13.39
C PRO A 122 -16.99 31.33 14.53
N ASP A 123 -17.15 32.63 14.23
CA ASP A 123 -16.92 33.71 15.21
C ASP A 123 -17.80 33.60 16.46
N ARG A 124 -19.03 33.10 16.30
CA ARG A 124 -19.94 32.81 17.43
C ARG A 124 -19.32 31.88 18.49
N LEU A 125 -18.38 31.02 18.10
CA LEU A 125 -17.69 30.08 18.98
C LEU A 125 -16.40 30.68 19.57
N LYS A 126 -15.69 31.54 18.81
CA LYS A 126 -14.45 32.19 19.26
C LYS A 126 -14.66 33.00 20.54
N ASN A 127 -15.82 33.67 20.64
CA ASN A 127 -16.13 34.58 21.76
C ASN A 127 -16.98 33.93 22.86
N ASN A 128 -17.41 32.66 22.70
CA ASN A 128 -18.31 32.00 23.65
C ASN A 128 -17.93 30.51 23.89
N PRO A 129 -16.81 30.24 24.59
CA PRO A 129 -16.36 28.87 24.85
C PRO A 129 -17.34 28.05 25.70
N LYS A 130 -18.25 28.72 26.43
CA LYS A 130 -19.25 28.09 27.34
C LYS A 130 -20.57 27.73 26.66
N LEU A 131 -20.69 27.83 25.33
CA LEU A 131 -21.91 27.42 24.63
C LEU A 131 -22.25 25.97 24.93
N LYS A 132 -23.53 25.71 25.24
CA LYS A 132 -24.02 24.35 25.50
C LYS A 132 -23.71 23.43 24.30
N PRO A 133 -23.35 22.16 24.53
CA PRO A 133 -23.14 21.20 23.45
C PRO A 133 -24.36 21.06 22.54
N ASN A 134 -24.12 21.00 21.24
CA ASN A 134 -25.12 20.71 20.21
C ASN A 134 -24.75 19.40 19.52
N TRP A 135 -25.06 18.27 20.16
CA TRP A 135 -24.77 16.93 19.66
C TRP A 135 -25.72 16.55 18.52
N VAL A 136 -25.17 16.35 17.34
CA VAL A 136 -25.90 15.92 16.14
C VAL A 136 -25.37 14.58 15.67
N LEU A 137 -26.28 13.67 15.30
CA LEU A 137 -25.94 12.39 14.70
C LEU A 137 -25.35 12.65 13.30
N LEU A 138 -24.12 12.20 13.07
CA LEU A 138 -23.45 12.31 11.78
C LEU A 138 -23.60 11.04 10.95
N ASP A 139 -23.42 9.88 11.57
CA ASP A 139 -23.36 8.61 10.87
C ASP A 139 -23.80 7.44 11.77
N LYS A 140 -24.18 6.33 11.12
CA LYS A 140 -24.54 5.05 11.74
C LYS A 140 -23.52 3.98 11.34
N GLN A 141 -22.25 4.28 11.56
CA GLN A 141 -21.15 3.33 11.35
C GLN A 141 -20.23 3.31 12.57
N PRO A 142 -19.60 2.15 12.86
CA PRO A 142 -18.76 1.99 14.05
C PRO A 142 -17.36 2.62 13.91
N GLY A 143 -17.08 3.39 12.85
CA GLY A 143 -15.80 4.05 12.65
C GLY A 143 -15.92 5.36 11.88
N TYR A 144 -14.93 6.22 12.03
CA TYR A 144 -14.88 7.54 11.39
C TYR A 144 -13.45 8.07 11.30
N GLY A 145 -13.19 8.79 10.21
CA GLY A 145 -11.93 9.51 10.00
C GLY A 145 -12.09 11.01 10.18
N TRP A 146 -11.09 11.68 10.76
CA TRP A 146 -11.09 13.14 10.90
C TRP A 146 -9.67 13.71 10.79
N TYR A 147 -9.59 14.96 10.30
CA TYR A 147 -8.33 15.68 10.27
C TYR A 147 -8.00 16.27 11.63
N ASP A 148 -6.72 16.32 11.97
CA ASP A 148 -6.23 17.03 13.15
C ASP A 148 -5.07 17.92 12.71
N PRO A 149 -5.12 19.24 12.93
CA PRO A 149 -4.07 20.17 12.47
C PRO A 149 -2.66 19.77 12.92
N ARG A 150 -2.56 19.10 14.07
CA ARG A 150 -1.27 18.68 14.65
C ARG A 150 -0.60 17.57 13.83
N LEU A 151 -1.36 16.77 13.07
CA LEU A 151 -0.82 15.77 12.16
C LEU A 151 -0.08 16.39 10.96
N MET A 152 -0.36 17.66 10.64
CA MET A 152 0.30 18.39 9.54
C MET A 152 1.41 19.32 10.03
N ASN A 153 1.56 19.49 11.33
CA ASN A 153 2.63 20.33 11.88
C ASN A 153 3.89 19.47 12.08
N GLU A 154 4.85 19.62 11.17
CA GLU A 154 6.10 18.85 11.13
C GLU A 154 7.04 19.19 12.31
N GLU A 155 6.94 20.40 12.86
CA GLU A 155 7.72 20.84 14.04
C GLU A 155 7.31 20.11 15.33
N ILE A 156 6.14 19.46 15.35
CA ILE A 156 5.65 18.72 16.51
C ILE A 156 6.13 17.27 16.41
N ALA A 157 7.27 16.96 17.02
CA ALA A 157 7.82 15.60 17.09
C ALA A 157 6.84 14.60 17.72
N HIS A 158 6.00 15.04 18.65
CA HIS A 158 4.98 14.22 19.29
C HIS A 158 3.88 15.05 19.95
N PHE A 159 2.69 14.46 20.11
CA PHE A 159 1.61 15.03 20.91
C PHE A 159 0.73 13.94 21.50
N ASN A 160 -0.17 14.32 22.41
CA ASN A 160 -1.18 13.42 22.95
C ASN A 160 -2.55 13.77 22.37
N LEU A 161 -3.21 12.80 21.75
CA LEU A 161 -4.63 12.86 21.46
C LEU A 161 -5.38 12.48 22.74
N ALA A 162 -6.18 13.41 23.27
CA ALA A 162 -6.95 13.19 24.47
C ALA A 162 -8.33 12.64 24.12
N MET A 163 -8.72 11.59 24.83
CA MET A 163 -9.98 10.88 24.64
C MET A 163 -10.63 10.57 25.99
N ILE A 164 -11.92 10.29 25.99
CA ILE A 164 -12.63 9.70 27.13
C ILE A 164 -13.26 8.39 26.66
N ALA A 165 -12.91 7.27 27.28
CA ALA A 165 -13.51 5.97 27.00
C ALA A 165 -14.29 5.48 28.23
N ASN A 166 -15.60 5.29 28.08
CA ASN A 166 -16.53 4.93 29.17
C ASN A 166 -16.35 5.80 30.42
N GLY A 167 -16.21 7.12 30.23
CA GLY A 167 -16.00 8.08 31.31
C GLY A 167 -14.57 8.15 31.87
N LYS A 168 -13.64 7.32 31.39
CA LYS A 168 -12.23 7.33 31.83
C LYS A 168 -11.34 8.06 30.82
N PRO A 169 -10.46 8.96 31.27
CA PRO A 169 -9.49 9.60 30.38
C PRO A 169 -8.56 8.57 29.74
N VAL A 170 -8.30 8.73 28.44
CA VAL A 170 -7.32 7.97 27.66
C VAL A 170 -6.47 8.97 26.89
N ASN A 171 -5.16 8.89 27.04
CA ASN A 171 -4.21 9.69 26.25
C ASN A 171 -3.50 8.76 25.27
N VAL A 172 -3.63 9.06 23.98
CA VAL A 172 -2.98 8.34 22.90
C VAL A 172 -1.76 9.14 22.47
N ARG A 173 -0.57 8.55 22.62
CA ARG A 173 0.67 9.16 22.18
C ARG A 173 0.77 9.04 20.66
N ILE A 174 0.91 10.18 20.00
CA ILE A 174 1.26 10.27 18.58
C ILE A 174 2.70 10.71 18.49
N GLU A 175 3.50 9.99 17.73
CA GLU A 175 4.91 10.27 17.51
C GLU A 175 5.20 10.30 16.01
N ARG A 176 6.06 11.22 15.59
CA ARG A 176 6.59 11.24 14.23
C ARG A 176 7.74 10.25 14.16
N ILE A 177 7.57 9.25 13.31
CA ILE A 177 8.60 8.25 13.05
C ILE A 177 9.26 8.68 11.76
N GLU A 178 10.52 9.10 11.84
CA GLU A 178 11.31 9.32 10.65
C GLU A 178 11.43 7.99 9.90
N PRO A 179 11.14 7.96 8.59
CA PRO A 179 11.45 6.79 7.80
C PRO A 179 12.96 6.54 7.92
N GLU A 180 13.32 5.29 8.19
CA GLU A 180 14.74 4.89 8.14
C GLU A 180 15.29 5.30 6.76
N PRO A 181 16.39 6.06 6.72
CA PRO A 181 16.94 6.53 5.45
C PRO A 181 17.27 5.31 4.58
N MET A 182 16.82 5.32 3.33
CA MET A 182 17.22 4.29 2.38
C MET A 182 18.72 4.41 2.12
N THR A 183 19.50 3.55 2.76
CA THR A 183 20.97 3.52 2.63
C THR A 183 21.45 2.87 1.33
N GLY A 184 20.54 2.18 0.63
CA GLY A 184 20.83 1.48 -0.62
C GLY A 184 19.71 0.56 -1.06
N TYR A 185 19.94 -0.16 -2.15
CA TYR A 185 19.01 -1.13 -2.70
C TYR A 185 19.76 -2.31 -3.34
N TRP A 186 19.13 -3.49 -3.36
CA TRP A 186 19.63 -4.62 -4.14
C TRP A 186 19.28 -4.42 -5.61
N ARG A 187 20.30 -4.43 -6.47
CA ARG A 187 20.18 -4.31 -7.92
C ARG A 187 20.30 -5.67 -8.58
N PRO A 188 19.22 -6.21 -9.16
CA PRO A 188 19.30 -7.36 -10.05
C PRO A 188 19.95 -6.97 -11.39
N THR A 189 20.82 -7.83 -11.91
CA THR A 189 21.46 -7.66 -13.24
C THR A 189 21.49 -9.01 -13.96
N LEU A 190 21.06 -9.03 -15.21
CA LEU A 190 21.21 -10.20 -16.09
C LEU A 190 22.67 -10.28 -16.56
N ILE A 191 23.32 -11.41 -16.34
CA ILE A 191 24.72 -11.65 -16.77
C ILE A 191 24.81 -12.62 -17.95
N ASN A 192 23.76 -13.41 -18.18
CA ASN A 192 23.72 -14.40 -19.25
C ASN A 192 22.30 -14.56 -19.80
N GLU A 193 22.15 -14.40 -21.11
CA GLU A 193 20.91 -14.69 -21.84
C GLU A 193 20.77 -16.18 -22.15
N ALA A 194 19.54 -16.61 -22.41
CA ALA A 194 19.27 -17.99 -22.81
C ALA A 194 19.70 -18.22 -24.26
N ASP A 195 20.28 -19.38 -24.53
CA ASP A 195 20.71 -19.81 -25.87
C ASP A 195 19.51 -20.29 -26.71
N PHE A 196 18.59 -19.37 -26.97
CA PHE A 196 17.43 -19.58 -27.82
C PHE A 196 17.24 -18.42 -28.78
N THR A 197 17.22 -18.73 -30.07
CA THR A 197 16.91 -17.73 -31.09
C THR A 197 15.50 -17.19 -30.87
N GLY A 198 15.40 -15.87 -30.69
CA GLY A 198 14.13 -15.17 -30.55
C GLY A 198 13.52 -15.19 -29.14
N LEU A 199 14.27 -15.58 -28.10
CA LEU A 199 13.92 -15.30 -26.71
C LEU A 199 14.80 -14.17 -26.20
N ASN A 200 14.19 -13.10 -25.67
CA ASN A 200 14.90 -11.98 -25.05
C ASN A 200 14.50 -11.88 -23.57
N ALA A 201 15.45 -11.57 -22.71
CA ALA A 201 15.24 -11.32 -21.29
C ALA A 201 15.87 -9.98 -20.87
N MET A 202 15.19 -9.25 -20.01
CA MET A 202 15.77 -8.10 -19.33
C MET A 202 15.27 -8.00 -17.89
N VAL A 203 16.04 -7.31 -17.07
CA VAL A 203 15.65 -6.92 -15.72
C VAL A 203 15.28 -5.44 -15.76
N PRO A 204 13.98 -5.07 -15.73
CA PRO A 204 13.58 -3.68 -15.76
C PRO A 204 13.80 -2.99 -14.40
N GLY A 205 14.20 -1.73 -14.45
CA GLY A 205 14.35 -0.88 -13.27
C GLY A 205 15.70 -1.02 -12.54
N LEU A 206 15.83 -0.30 -11.43
CA LEU A 206 17.06 -0.28 -10.61
C LEU A 206 17.03 -1.30 -9.47
N SER A 207 15.86 -1.70 -9.01
CA SER A 207 15.66 -2.57 -7.85
C SER A 207 14.38 -3.40 -8.01
N GLY A 208 14.21 -4.39 -7.13
CA GLY A 208 13.06 -5.28 -7.11
C GLY A 208 13.38 -6.65 -7.71
N ASN A 209 12.34 -7.39 -8.08
CA ASN A 209 12.42 -8.77 -8.54
C ASN A 209 11.73 -8.96 -9.90
N ASN A 210 11.53 -7.89 -10.66
CA ASN A 210 10.90 -7.97 -11.97
C ASN A 210 11.86 -8.54 -13.02
N LEU A 211 11.33 -9.43 -13.84
CA LEU A 211 11.96 -9.92 -15.06
C LEU A 211 10.99 -9.75 -16.22
N MET A 212 11.48 -9.20 -17.32
CA MET A 212 10.75 -9.12 -18.57
C MET A 212 11.28 -10.16 -19.54
N LEU A 213 10.38 -10.92 -20.13
CA LEU A 213 10.66 -11.90 -21.19
C LEU A 213 9.88 -11.54 -22.43
N SER A 214 10.51 -11.70 -23.60
CA SER A 214 9.88 -11.46 -24.89
C SER A 214 10.20 -12.56 -25.89
N ARG A 215 9.14 -13.14 -26.46
CA ARG A 215 9.20 -14.02 -27.62
C ARG A 215 9.14 -13.17 -28.89
N MET A 216 10.27 -13.08 -29.58
CA MET A 216 10.44 -12.34 -30.82
C MET A 216 9.85 -13.07 -32.03
N GLY A 217 9.62 -12.34 -33.12
CA GLY A 217 9.15 -12.91 -34.40
C GLY A 217 10.13 -13.93 -35.01
N THR A 218 11.41 -13.88 -34.64
CA THR A 218 12.45 -14.83 -35.07
C THR A 218 12.43 -16.15 -34.30
N ALA A 219 11.59 -16.28 -33.27
CA ALA A 219 11.52 -17.46 -32.42
C ALA A 219 11.06 -18.70 -33.19
N GLN A 220 11.84 -19.78 -33.11
CA GLN A 220 11.58 -21.07 -33.76
C GLN A 220 10.57 -21.95 -33.01
N GLY A 221 10.18 -21.57 -31.79
CA GLY A 221 9.26 -22.34 -30.95
C GLY A 221 8.49 -21.50 -29.94
N GLU A 222 7.81 -22.20 -29.04
CA GLU A 222 7.23 -21.66 -27.81
C GLU A 222 8.15 -21.98 -26.64
N PHE A 223 8.24 -21.07 -25.68
CA PHE A 223 9.15 -21.20 -24.54
C PHE A 223 8.39 -21.42 -23.25
N GLN A 224 8.94 -22.24 -22.37
CA GLN A 224 8.45 -22.46 -21.01
C GLN A 224 9.48 -21.94 -20.01
N VAL A 225 9.01 -21.18 -19.02
CA VAL A 225 9.78 -20.78 -17.84
C VAL A 225 9.51 -21.77 -16.73
N LEU A 226 10.59 -22.30 -16.13
CA LEU A 226 10.52 -23.35 -15.12
C LEU A 226 10.79 -22.79 -13.73
N ASP A 227 10.17 -23.40 -12.72
CA ASP A 227 10.44 -23.13 -11.31
C ASP A 227 11.74 -23.83 -10.83
N ASP A 228 11.98 -23.81 -9.51
CA ASP A 228 13.15 -24.45 -8.88
C ASP A 228 13.11 -25.99 -8.96
N GLN A 229 11.96 -26.58 -9.31
CA GLN A 229 11.70 -28.01 -9.44
C GLN A 229 11.63 -28.47 -10.90
N GLY A 230 11.81 -27.55 -11.87
CA GLY A 230 11.71 -27.85 -13.30
C GLY A 230 10.27 -27.89 -13.83
N VAL A 231 9.28 -27.44 -13.05
CA VAL A 231 7.88 -27.40 -13.43
C VAL A 231 7.58 -26.10 -14.20
N PRO A 232 6.93 -26.16 -15.38
CA PRO A 232 6.61 -24.96 -16.14
C PRO A 232 5.46 -24.18 -15.50
N PHE A 233 5.63 -22.86 -15.39
CA PHE A 233 4.59 -21.97 -14.85
C PHE A 233 4.23 -20.81 -15.78
N ILE A 234 5.14 -20.37 -16.66
CA ILE A 234 4.84 -19.39 -17.72
C ILE A 234 5.16 -20.02 -19.08
N GLU A 235 4.29 -19.77 -20.05
CA GLU A 235 4.46 -20.13 -21.47
C GLU A 235 4.43 -18.89 -22.35
N LEU A 236 5.49 -18.67 -23.12
CA LEU A 236 5.52 -17.69 -24.19
C LEU A 236 5.14 -18.38 -25.50
N ARG A 237 3.89 -18.19 -25.91
CA ARG A 237 3.28 -18.82 -27.08
C ARG A 237 3.27 -17.86 -28.28
N LYS A 238 2.90 -18.37 -29.44
CA LYS A 238 2.70 -17.52 -30.64
C LYS A 238 1.56 -16.51 -30.47
N ASP A 239 0.54 -16.88 -29.70
CA ASP A 239 -0.68 -16.10 -29.52
C ASP A 239 -0.68 -15.23 -28.25
N GLY A 240 0.37 -15.27 -27.44
CA GLY A 240 0.48 -14.48 -26.22
C GLY A 240 1.31 -15.16 -25.13
N VAL A 241 1.20 -14.64 -23.90
CA VAL A 241 1.79 -15.27 -22.72
C VAL A 241 0.71 -15.89 -21.86
N TRP A 242 0.99 -17.10 -21.39
CA TRP A 242 0.08 -17.93 -20.60
C TRP A 242 0.73 -18.28 -19.25
N LEU A 243 -0.05 -18.23 -18.19
CA LEU A 243 0.33 -18.58 -16.82
C LEU A 243 -0.42 -19.83 -16.40
N ASN A 244 0.27 -20.78 -15.76
CA ASN A 244 -0.38 -21.89 -15.07
C ASN A 244 -0.96 -21.37 -13.74
N SER A 245 -2.25 -21.06 -13.69
CA SER A 245 -2.91 -20.49 -12.50
C SER A 245 -3.01 -21.46 -11.32
N MET A 246 -2.81 -22.76 -11.57
CA MET A 246 -2.78 -23.80 -10.52
C MET A 246 -1.36 -24.01 -9.96
N HIS A 247 -0.36 -23.37 -10.55
CA HIS A 247 1.01 -23.45 -10.08
C HIS A 247 1.17 -22.75 -8.72
N ALA A 248 2.03 -23.28 -7.85
CA ALA A 248 2.28 -22.71 -6.52
C ALA A 248 2.77 -21.25 -6.56
N TRP A 249 3.40 -20.86 -7.68
CA TRP A 249 3.92 -19.50 -7.90
C TRP A 249 2.92 -18.56 -8.58
N ALA A 250 1.74 -19.00 -9.00
CA ALA A 250 0.79 -18.16 -9.75
C ALA A 250 0.43 -16.84 -9.04
N ASN A 251 0.30 -16.89 -7.71
CA ASN A 251 0.00 -15.73 -6.87
C ASN A 251 1.24 -14.98 -6.35
N GLN A 252 2.45 -15.39 -6.75
CA GLN A 252 3.72 -14.80 -6.32
C GLN A 252 4.38 -13.95 -7.40
N VAL A 253 3.92 -14.09 -8.66
CA VAL A 253 4.56 -13.48 -9.83
C VAL A 253 3.96 -12.14 -10.25
N ASP A 254 3.05 -11.58 -9.45
CA ASP A 254 2.39 -10.28 -9.67
C ASP A 254 1.74 -10.10 -11.05
N LEU A 255 1.29 -11.20 -11.65
CA LEU A 255 0.51 -11.19 -12.89
C LEU A 255 -0.98 -11.23 -12.56
N PHE A 256 -1.74 -10.27 -13.09
CA PHE A 256 -3.21 -10.33 -13.02
C PHE A 256 -3.71 -11.49 -13.87
N HIS A 257 -4.49 -12.37 -13.26
CA HIS A 257 -5.03 -13.55 -13.93
C HIS A 257 -6.36 -13.98 -13.32
N THR A 258 -7.19 -14.65 -14.11
CA THR A 258 -8.35 -15.39 -13.62
C THR A 258 -7.93 -16.78 -13.19
N SER A 259 -8.65 -17.39 -12.25
CA SER A 259 -8.43 -18.79 -11.91
C SER A 259 -8.85 -19.72 -13.05
N GLY A 260 -7.94 -20.56 -13.52
CA GLY A 260 -8.23 -21.70 -14.39
C GLY A 260 -8.80 -22.90 -13.62
N THR A 261 -8.86 -24.06 -14.28
CA THR A 261 -9.31 -25.33 -13.69
C THR A 261 -8.21 -26.38 -13.76
N GLU A 262 -8.39 -27.53 -13.09
CA GLU A 262 -7.46 -28.65 -13.22
C GLU A 262 -7.35 -29.15 -14.67
N GLN A 263 -8.43 -29.09 -15.45
CA GLN A 263 -8.46 -29.51 -16.85
C GLN A 263 -7.94 -28.43 -17.81
N ALA A 264 -7.98 -27.16 -17.40
CA ALA A 264 -7.49 -26.02 -18.16
C ALA A 264 -6.73 -25.05 -17.24
N PRO A 265 -5.52 -25.43 -16.77
CA PRO A 265 -4.79 -24.65 -15.78
C PRO A 265 -4.09 -23.42 -16.37
N TRP A 266 -3.92 -23.38 -17.70
CA TRP A 266 -3.25 -22.31 -18.40
C TRP A 266 -4.22 -21.18 -18.76
N VAL A 267 -3.97 -19.99 -18.23
CA VAL A 267 -4.76 -18.78 -18.48
C VAL A 267 -3.90 -17.72 -19.17
N LYS A 268 -4.48 -17.02 -20.14
CA LYS A 268 -3.76 -15.99 -20.89
C LYS A 268 -3.60 -14.73 -20.03
N VAL A 269 -2.37 -14.21 -19.96
CA VAL A 269 -2.00 -13.03 -19.16
C VAL A 269 -1.44 -11.89 -20.00
N SER A 270 -1.12 -12.14 -21.26
CA SER A 270 -0.72 -11.11 -22.24
C SER A 270 -1.17 -11.50 -23.64
N GLU A 271 -1.69 -10.54 -24.40
CA GLU A 271 -2.00 -10.68 -25.82
C GLU A 271 -0.74 -10.58 -26.71
N THR A 272 0.37 -10.14 -26.13
CA THR A 272 1.66 -10.03 -26.82
C THR A 272 2.57 -11.18 -26.42
N GLY A 273 3.62 -11.45 -27.20
CA GLY A 273 4.67 -12.39 -26.83
C GLY A 273 5.58 -11.91 -25.68
N THR A 274 5.19 -10.85 -24.97
CA THR A 274 5.98 -10.18 -23.94
C THR A 274 5.25 -10.19 -22.60
N VAL A 275 6.00 -10.41 -21.52
CA VAL A 275 5.51 -10.33 -20.14
C VAL A 275 6.58 -9.73 -19.24
N THR A 276 6.15 -8.95 -18.24
CA THR A 276 6.97 -8.57 -17.09
C THR A 276 6.31 -9.17 -15.85
N TYR A 277 7.06 -9.90 -15.05
CA TYR A 277 6.55 -10.58 -13.86
C TYR A 277 7.57 -10.51 -12.72
N ALA A 278 7.09 -10.66 -11.48
CA ALA A 278 7.93 -10.70 -10.29
C ALA A 278 8.49 -12.11 -10.08
N ASP A 279 9.75 -12.36 -10.44
CA ASP A 279 10.34 -13.70 -10.27
C ASP A 279 10.84 -13.89 -8.82
N PRO A 280 10.32 -14.86 -8.05
CA PRO A 280 10.69 -15.05 -6.64
C PRO A 280 12.19 -15.27 -6.42
N ARG A 281 12.92 -15.76 -7.43
CA ARG A 281 14.36 -16.00 -7.32
C ARG A 281 15.17 -14.71 -7.27
N LEU A 282 14.66 -13.61 -7.82
CA LEU A 282 15.30 -12.30 -7.76
C LEU A 282 15.08 -11.59 -6.41
N ASP A 283 14.23 -12.12 -5.52
CA ASP A 283 14.04 -11.56 -4.17
C ASP A 283 14.87 -12.28 -3.09
N LYS A 284 15.61 -13.34 -3.46
CA LYS A 284 16.50 -14.10 -2.57
C LYS A 284 17.80 -13.31 -2.28
N LYS A 285 17.68 -12.26 -1.45
CA LYS A 285 18.77 -11.36 -1.07
C LYS A 285 19.81 -12.07 -0.19
N PRO A 286 21.12 -11.82 -0.39
CA PRO A 286 22.17 -12.28 0.53
C PRO A 286 21.98 -11.76 1.96
N ALA A 287 22.57 -12.47 2.92
CA ALA A 287 22.50 -12.08 4.33
C ALA A 287 23.31 -10.80 4.62
N LYS A 288 24.36 -10.54 3.84
CA LYS A 288 25.22 -9.36 3.98
C LYS A 288 25.24 -8.55 2.69
N ILE A 289 25.22 -7.22 2.82
CA ILE A 289 25.29 -6.30 1.68
C ILE A 289 26.62 -6.37 0.89
N SER A 290 27.67 -6.95 1.47
CA SER A 290 28.95 -7.17 0.80
C SER A 290 28.98 -8.42 -0.09
N GLU A 291 27.96 -9.29 0.01
CA GLU A 291 27.88 -10.54 -0.74
C GLU A 291 27.13 -10.31 -2.06
N ILE A 292 27.53 -11.07 -3.09
CA ILE A 292 26.82 -11.11 -4.37
C ILE A 292 25.83 -12.27 -4.31
N GLY A 293 24.56 -11.96 -4.52
CA GLY A 293 23.52 -12.98 -4.73
C GLY A 293 23.55 -13.45 -6.18
N HIS A 294 23.24 -14.72 -6.41
CA HIS A 294 23.12 -15.27 -7.76
C HIS A 294 21.73 -15.87 -7.95
N TRP A 295 21.16 -15.70 -9.13
CA TRP A 295 19.90 -16.30 -9.51
C TRP A 295 20.02 -16.99 -10.87
N VAL A 296 19.24 -18.05 -11.03
CA VAL A 296 19.18 -18.88 -12.23
C VAL A 296 17.73 -19.17 -12.54
N ILE A 297 17.31 -18.87 -13.77
CA ILE A 297 15.97 -19.14 -14.26
C ILE A 297 16.08 -20.11 -15.43
N PRO A 298 15.65 -21.36 -15.27
CA PRO A 298 15.64 -22.31 -16.37
C PRO A 298 14.50 -22.02 -17.33
N VAL A 299 14.83 -22.06 -18.62
CA VAL A 299 13.88 -21.91 -19.72
C VAL A 299 14.06 -23.06 -20.70
N LYS A 300 12.99 -23.56 -21.29
CA LYS A 300 13.07 -24.63 -22.30
C LYS A 300 12.15 -24.38 -23.49
N LEU A 301 12.44 -25.07 -24.59
CA LEU A 301 11.46 -25.21 -25.67
C LEU A 301 10.31 -26.10 -25.20
N LYS A 302 9.08 -25.72 -25.54
CA LYS A 302 7.90 -26.51 -25.20
C LYS A 302 7.90 -27.86 -25.91
N GLU A 303 8.27 -27.86 -27.18
CA GLU A 303 8.40 -29.05 -28.02
C GLU A 303 9.87 -29.49 -28.02
N GLY A 304 10.33 -30.11 -26.93
CA GLY A 304 11.67 -30.70 -26.85
C GLY A 304 12.27 -30.73 -25.45
N GLU A 305 13.44 -31.36 -25.36
CA GLU A 305 14.23 -31.48 -24.12
C GLU A 305 15.31 -30.38 -24.00
N GLN A 306 15.45 -29.53 -25.03
CA GLN A 306 16.45 -28.46 -25.00
C GLN A 306 16.08 -27.42 -23.94
N GLN A 307 16.97 -27.24 -22.98
CA GLN A 307 16.88 -26.28 -21.90
C GLN A 307 18.09 -25.34 -21.94
N SER A 308 17.86 -24.09 -21.55
CA SER A 308 18.90 -23.08 -21.34
C SER A 308 18.66 -22.34 -20.02
N LEU A 309 19.63 -21.53 -19.61
CA LEU A 309 19.61 -20.84 -18.33
C LEU A 309 19.77 -19.34 -18.53
N LEU A 310 18.82 -18.57 -18.00
CA LEU A 310 19.03 -17.16 -17.70
C LEU A 310 19.76 -17.08 -16.36
N LYS A 311 20.83 -16.29 -16.28
CA LYS A 311 21.60 -16.13 -15.05
C LYS A 311 21.78 -14.65 -14.76
N GLY A 312 21.86 -14.33 -13.48
CA GLY A 312 22.18 -12.99 -13.06
C GLY A 312 22.61 -12.90 -11.62
N GLU A 313 22.85 -11.66 -11.22
CA GLU A 313 23.38 -11.31 -9.92
C GLU A 313 22.47 -10.33 -9.20
N LEU A 314 22.56 -10.30 -7.88
CA LEU A 314 22.01 -9.31 -6.99
C LEU A 314 23.17 -8.66 -6.24
N THR A 315 23.38 -7.37 -6.48
CA THR A 315 24.44 -6.59 -5.81
C THR A 315 23.82 -5.45 -5.02
N TRP A 316 24.35 -5.17 -3.84
CA TRP A 316 23.93 -3.99 -3.07
C TRP A 316 24.49 -2.72 -3.70
N GLN A 317 23.61 -1.77 -3.97
CA GLN A 317 23.96 -0.43 -4.44
C GLN A 317 23.71 0.56 -3.31
N LYS A 318 24.78 1.18 -2.81
CA LYS A 318 24.67 2.25 -1.81
C LYS A 318 24.10 3.49 -2.49
N ILE A 319 23.10 4.09 -1.87
CA ILE A 319 22.65 5.44 -2.28
C ILE A 319 23.66 6.41 -1.67
N SER A 320 24.47 7.05 -2.52
CA SER A 320 25.31 8.16 -2.10
C SER A 320 24.50 9.45 -2.14
N GLU A 321 24.52 10.23 -1.05
CA GLU A 321 24.14 11.64 -1.05
C GLU A 321 25.12 12.42 -1.95
N ASN A 322 24.93 12.40 -3.27
CA ASN A 322 25.64 13.29 -4.19
C ASN A 322 24.76 13.52 -5.43
N GLY A 323 24.03 14.62 -5.38
CA GLY A 323 23.23 15.17 -6.47
C GLY A 323 22.70 16.54 -6.05
N SER A 324 23.62 17.46 -5.75
CA SER A 324 23.35 18.91 -5.78
C SER A 324 23.37 19.40 -7.22
#